data_AF-S4R5V7-F1
#
_entry.id   AF-S4R5V7-F1
#
_cell.length_a   1.000
_cell.length_b   1.000
_cell.length_c   1.000
_cell.angle_alpha   90.00
_cell.angle_beta   90.00
_cell.angle_gamma   90.00
#
_symmetry.space_group_name_H-M   'P 1'
#
loop_
_entity.id
_entity.type
_entity.pdbx_description
1 polymer ?
#
loop_
_entity_poly.entity_id
_entity_poly.type
_entity_poly.pdbx_seq_one_letter_code
_entity_poly.pdbx_strand_id
1 'polypeptide(L)'
;GAFLPLRSLRTLDLAGNRLQAVPRRLPPGLDTLRLHDNRIDGVRPPDLAGLRSLRVLELHGNRIAALDPAAFGAARSLRSVGLAHNRLRRFPAGLPASAETLALEGNQIRAIRRADVAHLARLRELSVGENRLSSVEDGSFSELRALVSLELPRNQLRALPAGLPPQLQKLDFRYNAATSVSRADLSALSELRHLLLENNNISAVETDALYGCGKLSDVALEQN
;
A
#
# COMPACT_ATOMS: atom_id res chain seq x y z
N GLY A 1 -13.79 -28.22 -2.47
CA GLY A 1 -13.18 -27.90 -1.17
C GLY A 1 -14.26 -27.93 -0.13
N ALA A 2 -13.92 -28.05 1.15
CA ALA A 2 -14.89 -28.15 2.25
C ALA A 2 -15.93 -27.02 2.25
N PHE A 3 -15.54 -25.82 1.81
CA PHE A 3 -16.41 -24.65 1.79
C PHE A 3 -17.24 -24.50 0.51
N LEU A 4 -16.88 -25.17 -0.60
CA LEU A 4 -17.48 -24.96 -1.92
C LEU A 4 -19.03 -25.09 -1.97
N PRO A 5 -19.67 -26.01 -1.22
CA PRO A 5 -21.13 -26.12 -1.19
C PRO A 5 -21.84 -24.93 -0.53
N LEU A 6 -21.13 -24.08 0.23
CA LEU A 6 -21.70 -22.98 1.01
C LEU A 6 -22.00 -21.77 0.12
N ARG A 7 -23.02 -21.89 -0.74
CA ARG A 7 -23.34 -20.90 -1.79
C ARG A 7 -23.75 -19.52 -1.26
N SER A 8 -24.25 -19.44 -0.03
CA SER A 8 -24.65 -18.18 0.62
C SER A 8 -23.53 -17.53 1.44
N LEU A 9 -22.37 -18.18 1.56
CA LEU A 9 -21.26 -17.67 2.37
C LEU A 9 -20.65 -16.42 1.72
N ARG A 10 -20.70 -15.29 2.44
CA ARG A 10 -20.10 -14.00 2.02
C ARG A 10 -18.82 -13.67 2.74
N THR A 11 -18.68 -14.10 3.99
CA THR A 11 -17.50 -13.86 4.81
C THR A 11 -16.96 -15.20 5.29
N LEU A 12 -15.67 -15.41 5.10
CA LEU A 12 -14.95 -16.55 5.64
C LEU A 12 -13.78 -16.03 6.47
N ASP A 13 -13.86 -16.27 7.77
CA ASP A 13 -12.84 -15.90 8.73
C ASP A 13 -12.06 -17.13 9.17
N LEU A 14 -10.77 -17.13 8.88
CA LEU A 14 -9.81 -18.19 9.23
C LEU A 14 -8.57 -17.59 9.92
N ALA A 15 -8.71 -16.39 10.48
CA ALA A 15 -7.62 -15.70 11.14
C ALA A 15 -7.10 -16.44 12.39
N GLY A 16 -5.86 -16.15 12.80
CA GLY A 16 -5.29 -16.67 14.05
C GLY A 16 -5.06 -18.18 14.07
N ASN A 17 -4.88 -18.80 12.91
CA ASN A 17 -4.70 -20.24 12.75
C ASN A 17 -3.25 -20.60 12.41
N ARG A 18 -3.02 -21.87 12.02
CA ARG A 18 -1.71 -22.38 11.60
C ARG A 18 -1.66 -22.73 10.12
N LEU A 19 -2.51 -22.11 9.30
CA LEU A 19 -2.60 -22.38 7.87
C LEU A 19 -1.28 -22.02 7.19
N GLN A 20 -0.75 -22.93 6.40
CA GLN A 20 0.49 -22.72 5.63
C GLN A 20 0.21 -22.27 4.19
N ALA A 21 -1.04 -22.36 3.75
CA ALA A 21 -1.49 -21.94 2.43
C ALA A 21 -2.95 -21.50 2.49
N VAL A 22 -3.36 -20.69 1.52
CA VAL A 22 -4.75 -20.31 1.30
C VAL A 22 -5.58 -21.56 0.95
N PRO A 23 -6.73 -21.81 1.58
CA PRO A 23 -7.58 -22.94 1.23
C PRO A 23 -8.10 -22.83 -0.21
N ARG A 24 -8.05 -23.93 -0.96
CA ARG A 24 -8.48 -23.95 -2.37
C ARG A 24 -9.97 -24.22 -2.52
N ARG A 25 -10.52 -23.83 -3.68
CA ARG A 25 -11.91 -24.04 -4.08
C ARG A 25 -12.89 -23.42 -3.08
N LEU A 26 -12.65 -22.16 -2.75
CA LEU A 26 -13.52 -21.33 -1.93
C LEU A 26 -14.81 -20.94 -2.71
N PRO A 27 -15.90 -20.59 -2.02
CA PRO A 27 -17.15 -20.19 -2.66
C PRO A 27 -16.97 -18.97 -3.57
N PRO A 28 -17.48 -18.99 -4.81
CA PRO A 28 -17.31 -17.86 -5.74
C PRO A 28 -18.04 -16.58 -5.31
N GLY A 29 -19.06 -16.71 -4.45
CA GLY A 29 -19.84 -15.60 -3.90
C GLY A 29 -19.20 -14.91 -2.69
N LEU A 30 -17.99 -15.32 -2.28
CA LEU A 30 -17.30 -14.74 -1.14
C LEU A 30 -16.95 -13.27 -1.40
N ASP A 31 -17.32 -12.40 -0.46
CA ASP A 31 -17.02 -10.96 -0.46
C ASP A 31 -15.78 -10.65 0.41
N THR A 32 -15.61 -11.34 1.54
CA THR A 32 -14.53 -11.10 2.51
C THR A 32 -13.82 -12.41 2.85
N LEU A 33 -12.50 -12.41 2.74
CA LEU A 33 -11.64 -13.52 3.15
C LEU A 33 -10.60 -13.03 4.16
N ARG A 34 -10.68 -13.51 5.40
CA ARG A 34 -9.71 -13.20 6.45
C ARG A 34 -8.80 -14.40 6.70
N LEU A 35 -7.52 -14.19 6.49
CA LEU A 35 -6.45 -15.17 6.63
C LEU A 35 -5.28 -14.59 7.41
N HIS A 36 -5.50 -13.50 8.13
CA HIS A 36 -4.46 -12.85 8.91
C HIS A 36 -3.99 -13.73 10.08
N ASP A 37 -2.80 -13.45 10.61
CA ASP A 37 -2.18 -14.17 11.72
C ASP A 37 -2.14 -15.70 11.49
N ASN A 38 -1.60 -16.09 10.34
CA ASN A 38 -1.41 -17.48 9.94
C ASN A 38 0.08 -17.73 9.60
N ARG A 39 0.38 -18.80 8.86
CA ARG A 39 1.74 -19.18 8.44
C ARG A 39 1.85 -19.28 6.92
N ILE A 40 1.01 -18.55 6.18
CA ILE A 40 0.94 -18.59 4.72
C ILE A 40 2.23 -18.02 4.14
N ASP A 41 2.87 -18.75 3.23
CA ASP A 41 4.16 -18.40 2.63
C ASP A 41 4.06 -17.73 1.25
N GLY A 42 2.88 -17.80 0.62
CA GLY A 42 2.58 -17.17 -0.66
C GLY A 42 1.13 -17.33 -1.08
N VAL A 43 0.75 -16.62 -2.14
CA VAL A 43 -0.56 -16.75 -2.80
C VAL A 43 -0.33 -17.03 -4.27
N ARG A 44 -0.99 -18.06 -4.79
CA ARG A 44 -0.84 -18.57 -6.16
C ARG A 44 -2.17 -18.46 -6.93
N PRO A 45 -2.15 -18.51 -8.28
CA PRO A 45 -3.38 -18.38 -9.08
C PRO A 45 -4.52 -19.35 -8.69
N PRO A 46 -4.27 -20.63 -8.34
CA PRO A 46 -5.34 -21.53 -7.92
C PRO A 46 -6.01 -21.18 -6.59
N ASP A 47 -5.37 -20.36 -5.77
CA ASP A 47 -5.81 -20.08 -4.40
C ASP A 47 -6.98 -19.09 -4.38
N LEU A 48 -6.94 -18.08 -5.25
CA LEU A 48 -8.01 -17.08 -5.44
C LEU A 48 -8.87 -17.35 -6.68
N ALA A 49 -8.70 -18.51 -7.32
CA ALA A 49 -9.42 -18.86 -8.54
C ALA A 49 -10.94 -18.82 -8.32
N GLY A 50 -11.64 -18.09 -9.20
CA GLY A 50 -13.11 -18.01 -9.19
C GLY A 50 -13.71 -17.02 -8.19
N LEU A 51 -12.89 -16.37 -7.35
CA LEU A 51 -13.34 -15.40 -6.34
C LEU A 51 -13.65 -14.01 -6.94
N ARG A 52 -14.58 -13.99 -7.90
CA ARG A 52 -14.92 -12.78 -8.67
C ARG A 52 -15.62 -11.72 -7.83
N SER A 53 -16.30 -12.11 -6.76
CA SER A 53 -17.00 -11.20 -5.85
C SER A 53 -16.14 -10.71 -4.69
N LEU A 54 -14.91 -11.21 -4.54
CA LEU A 54 -14.07 -10.88 -3.39
C LEU A 54 -13.71 -9.39 -3.42
N ARG A 55 -14.00 -8.68 -2.32
CA ARG A 55 -13.75 -7.25 -2.13
C ARG A 55 -12.68 -6.98 -1.08
N VAL A 56 -12.58 -7.84 -0.06
CA VAL A 56 -11.64 -7.70 1.04
C VAL A 56 -10.83 -8.98 1.20
N LEU A 57 -9.51 -8.84 1.18
CA LEU A 57 -8.56 -9.91 1.45
C LEU A 57 -7.57 -9.45 2.52
N GLU A 58 -7.61 -10.10 3.68
CA GLU A 58 -6.70 -9.82 4.79
C GLU A 58 -5.69 -10.95 4.94
N LEU A 59 -4.42 -10.65 4.70
CA LEU A 59 -3.27 -11.57 4.78
C LEU A 59 -2.17 -11.03 5.71
N HIS A 60 -2.46 -10.03 6.55
CA HIS A 60 -1.47 -9.48 7.46
C HIS A 60 -1.00 -10.50 8.49
N GLY A 61 0.21 -10.35 9.03
CA GLY A 61 0.74 -11.29 10.04
C GLY A 61 1.00 -12.70 9.50
N ASN A 62 1.43 -12.82 8.24
CA ASN A 62 1.79 -14.09 7.61
C ASN A 62 3.30 -14.15 7.30
N ARG A 63 3.72 -15.12 6.47
CA ARG A 63 5.12 -15.35 6.09
C ARG A 63 5.34 -15.12 4.60
N ILE A 64 4.48 -14.33 3.96
CA ILE A 64 4.46 -14.16 2.50
C ILE A 64 5.73 -13.45 2.06
N ALA A 65 6.59 -14.16 1.34
CA ALA A 65 7.84 -13.61 0.80
C ALA A 65 7.67 -13.09 -0.64
N ALA A 66 6.73 -13.66 -1.38
CA ALA A 66 6.38 -13.26 -2.74
C ALA A 66 4.92 -13.62 -3.06
N LEU A 67 4.32 -12.86 -3.96
CA LEU A 67 3.02 -13.16 -4.56
C LEU A 67 3.25 -13.48 -6.03
N ASP A 68 2.54 -14.48 -6.55
CA ASP A 68 2.53 -14.75 -7.97
C ASP A 68 1.80 -13.60 -8.70
N PRO A 69 2.37 -13.00 -9.77
CA PRO A 69 1.71 -11.91 -10.50
C PRO A 69 0.33 -12.27 -11.08
N ALA A 70 0.05 -13.56 -11.31
CA ALA A 70 -1.25 -14.03 -11.78
C ALA A 70 -2.21 -14.40 -10.64
N ALA A 71 -1.79 -14.32 -9.37
CA ALA A 71 -2.59 -14.72 -8.20
C ALA A 71 -3.95 -14.02 -8.14
N PHE A 72 -4.00 -12.73 -8.49
CA PHE A 72 -5.20 -11.91 -8.38
C PHE A 72 -6.03 -11.84 -9.67
N GLY A 73 -5.65 -12.55 -10.74
CA GLY A 73 -6.30 -12.41 -12.06
C GLY A 73 -7.82 -12.65 -12.07
N ALA A 74 -8.32 -13.45 -11.13
CA ALA A 74 -9.75 -13.71 -10.95
C ALA A 74 -10.45 -12.74 -9.98
N ALA A 75 -9.73 -12.12 -9.05
CA ALA A 75 -10.26 -11.26 -7.98
C ALA A 75 -10.44 -9.81 -8.45
N ARG A 76 -11.19 -9.63 -9.54
CA ARG A 76 -11.34 -8.32 -10.22
C ARG A 76 -12.14 -7.29 -9.43
N SER A 77 -12.89 -7.71 -8.41
CA SER A 77 -13.66 -6.81 -7.53
C SER A 77 -12.95 -6.46 -6.23
N LEU A 78 -11.68 -6.86 -6.07
CA LEU A 78 -10.93 -6.65 -4.85
C LEU A 78 -10.62 -5.17 -4.65
N ARG A 79 -11.04 -4.63 -3.50
CA ARG A 79 -10.88 -3.21 -3.14
C ARG A 79 -9.88 -3.02 -2.02
N SER A 80 -9.86 -3.93 -1.05
CA SER A 80 -8.98 -3.83 0.12
C SER A 80 -8.06 -5.04 0.19
N VAL A 81 -6.75 -4.77 0.23
CA VAL A 81 -5.70 -5.81 0.33
C VAL A 81 -4.80 -5.50 1.51
N GLY A 82 -4.88 -6.33 2.55
CA GLY A 82 -4.02 -6.26 3.72
C GLY A 82 -2.84 -7.24 3.60
N LEU A 83 -1.63 -6.72 3.42
CA LEU A 83 -0.37 -7.49 3.33
C LEU A 83 0.67 -7.04 4.37
N ALA A 84 0.23 -6.26 5.38
CA ALA A 84 1.09 -5.79 6.45
C ALA A 84 1.76 -6.94 7.22
N HIS A 85 2.90 -6.68 7.85
CA HIS A 85 3.65 -7.65 8.66
C HIS A 85 3.87 -8.99 7.95
N ASN A 86 4.48 -8.94 6.76
CA ASN A 86 4.87 -10.10 5.97
C ASN A 86 6.38 -10.06 5.68
N ARG A 87 6.85 -10.76 4.64
CA ARG A 87 8.28 -10.87 4.27
C ARG A 87 8.53 -10.38 2.84
N LEU A 88 7.66 -9.52 2.31
CA LEU A 88 7.77 -9.03 0.94
C LEU A 88 9.04 -8.20 0.79
N ARG A 89 9.91 -8.59 -0.16
CA ARG A 89 11.15 -7.86 -0.48
C ARG A 89 11.00 -6.86 -1.63
N ARG A 90 9.87 -6.94 -2.34
CA ARG A 90 9.52 -6.11 -3.50
C ARG A 90 8.06 -5.73 -3.39
N PHE A 91 7.67 -4.65 -4.05
CA PHE A 91 6.27 -4.30 -4.19
C PHE A 91 5.51 -5.46 -4.86
N PRO A 92 4.32 -5.84 -4.37
CA PRO A 92 3.57 -6.96 -4.92
C PRO A 92 3.11 -6.70 -6.36
N ALA A 93 3.50 -7.59 -7.28
CA ALA A 93 3.04 -7.54 -8.66
C ALA A 93 1.63 -8.12 -8.80
N GLY A 94 0.91 -7.68 -9.84
CA GLY A 94 -0.38 -8.29 -10.21
C GLY A 94 -1.56 -7.89 -9.33
N LEU A 95 -1.42 -6.89 -8.44
CA LEU A 95 -2.55 -6.34 -7.70
C LEU A 95 -3.63 -5.82 -8.67
N PRO A 96 -4.91 -6.02 -8.35
CA PRO A 96 -6.00 -5.65 -9.26
C PRO A 96 -6.17 -4.12 -9.31
N ALA A 97 -6.44 -3.58 -10.50
CA ALA A 97 -6.67 -2.14 -10.73
C ALA A 97 -7.92 -1.58 -10.01
N SER A 98 -8.74 -2.45 -9.42
CA SER A 98 -9.88 -2.09 -8.57
C SER A 98 -9.50 -1.84 -7.11
N ALA A 99 -8.24 -2.10 -6.71
CA ALA A 99 -7.78 -1.83 -5.36
C ALA A 99 -7.90 -0.34 -5.02
N GLU A 100 -8.46 -0.08 -3.86
CA GLU A 100 -8.69 1.23 -3.26
C GLU A 100 -7.84 1.42 -2.00
N THR A 101 -7.58 0.35 -1.25
CA THR A 101 -6.71 0.37 -0.06
C THR A 101 -5.68 -0.75 -0.13
N LEU A 102 -4.43 -0.39 0.17
CA LEU A 102 -3.30 -1.32 0.18
C LEU A 102 -2.42 -1.06 1.41
N ALA A 103 -2.36 -2.06 2.29
CA ALA A 103 -1.48 -2.04 3.45
C ALA A 103 -0.30 -2.99 3.25
N LEU A 104 0.91 -2.44 3.25
CA LEU A 104 2.20 -3.13 3.07
C LEU A 104 3.18 -2.82 4.19
N GLU A 105 2.71 -2.21 5.26
CA GLU A 105 3.51 -1.84 6.42
C GLU A 105 4.19 -3.07 7.08
N GLY A 106 5.36 -2.90 7.66
CA GLY A 106 6.08 -4.00 8.32
C GLY A 106 6.59 -5.09 7.37
N ASN A 107 7.08 -4.71 6.18
CA ASN A 107 7.68 -5.62 5.19
C ASN A 107 9.18 -5.32 4.98
N GLN A 108 9.78 -5.81 3.89
CA GLN A 108 11.20 -5.66 3.56
C GLN A 108 11.40 -5.04 2.17
N ILE A 109 10.42 -4.25 1.69
CA ILE A 109 10.42 -3.63 0.37
C ILE A 109 11.53 -2.57 0.32
N ARG A 110 12.34 -2.60 -0.75
CA ARG A 110 13.51 -1.71 -0.91
C ARG A 110 13.33 -0.58 -1.91
N ALA A 111 12.46 -0.77 -2.89
CA ALA A 111 12.17 0.22 -3.92
C ALA A 111 10.75 0.07 -4.44
N ILE A 112 10.18 1.18 -4.90
CA ILE A 112 8.94 1.24 -5.66
C ILE A 112 9.27 1.79 -7.05
N ARG A 113 8.85 1.07 -8.08
CA ARG A 113 8.98 1.50 -9.49
C ARG A 113 7.64 1.98 -10.03
N ARG A 114 7.67 2.77 -11.10
CA ARG A 114 6.44 3.24 -11.77
C ARG A 114 5.57 2.06 -12.23
N ALA A 115 6.19 1.02 -12.78
CA ALA A 115 5.49 -0.19 -13.23
C ALA A 115 4.80 -0.98 -12.09
N ASP A 116 5.22 -0.80 -10.83
CA ASP A 116 4.62 -1.51 -9.70
C ASP A 116 3.23 -0.96 -9.34
N VAL A 117 2.99 0.33 -9.62
CA VAL A 117 1.81 1.07 -9.11
C VAL A 117 0.98 1.77 -10.19
N ALA A 118 1.51 1.99 -11.41
CA ALA A 118 0.87 2.83 -12.42
C ALA A 118 -0.55 2.40 -12.83
N HIS A 119 -0.90 1.11 -12.69
CA HIS A 119 -2.24 0.59 -13.00
C HIS A 119 -3.25 0.75 -11.85
N LEU A 120 -2.82 1.17 -10.66
CA LEU A 120 -3.66 1.29 -9.46
C LEU A 120 -4.37 2.66 -9.38
N ALA A 121 -4.96 3.12 -10.49
CA ALA A 121 -5.58 4.45 -10.59
C ALA A 121 -6.76 4.69 -9.61
N ARG A 122 -7.30 3.63 -9.01
CA ARG A 122 -8.36 3.69 -7.98
C ARG A 122 -7.84 3.70 -6.54
N LEU A 123 -6.53 3.53 -6.34
CA LEU A 123 -5.94 3.48 -5.01
C LEU A 123 -6.11 4.83 -4.32
N ARG A 124 -6.74 4.81 -3.15
CA ARG A 124 -7.01 5.95 -2.29
C ARG A 124 -6.05 6.02 -1.12
N GLU A 125 -5.65 4.86 -0.61
CA GLU A 125 -4.80 4.74 0.58
C GLU A 125 -3.69 3.73 0.31
N LEU A 126 -2.44 4.19 0.47
CA LEU A 126 -1.25 3.37 0.37
C LEU A 126 -0.42 3.53 1.64
N SER A 127 -0.33 2.45 2.42
CA SER A 127 0.57 2.39 3.57
C SER A 127 1.73 1.43 3.29
N VAL A 128 2.94 1.97 3.28
CA VAL A 128 4.21 1.27 3.02
C VAL A 128 5.25 1.63 4.10
N GLY A 129 4.78 2.00 5.29
CA GLY A 129 5.63 2.28 6.44
C GLY A 129 6.41 1.05 6.93
N GLU A 130 7.38 1.25 7.80
CA GLU A 130 8.15 0.15 8.43
C GLU A 130 8.71 -0.86 7.41
N ASN A 131 9.30 -0.31 6.34
CA ASN A 131 9.93 -1.06 5.26
C ASN A 131 11.41 -0.68 5.18
N ARG A 132 12.08 -0.98 4.06
CA ARG A 132 13.48 -0.65 3.81
C ARG A 132 13.62 0.19 2.54
N LEU A 133 12.62 1.02 2.23
CA LEU A 133 12.60 1.80 1.00
C LEU A 133 13.76 2.78 1.01
N SER A 134 14.72 2.59 0.11
CA SER A 134 15.83 3.50 -0.12
C SER A 134 15.64 4.35 -1.38
N SER A 135 14.68 3.99 -2.23
CA SER A 135 14.32 4.74 -3.43
C SER A 135 12.86 4.56 -3.83
N VAL A 136 12.30 5.59 -4.45
CA VAL A 136 11.06 5.57 -5.22
C VAL A 136 11.40 6.17 -6.57
N GLU A 137 11.05 5.49 -7.66
CA GLU A 137 11.28 6.03 -9.01
C GLU A 137 10.42 7.27 -9.25
N ASP A 138 10.98 8.30 -9.88
CA ASP A 138 10.29 9.58 -10.09
C ASP A 138 8.97 9.41 -10.83
N GLY A 139 7.92 10.07 -10.33
CA GLY A 139 6.59 9.97 -10.91
C GLY A 139 5.95 8.59 -10.74
N SER A 140 6.47 7.71 -9.87
CA SER A 140 5.80 6.42 -9.56
C SER A 140 4.34 6.62 -9.15
N PHE A 141 4.06 7.67 -8.37
CA PHE A 141 2.72 7.93 -7.85
C PHE A 141 1.86 8.85 -8.72
N SER A 142 2.35 9.30 -9.88
CA SER A 142 1.65 10.30 -10.71
C SER A 142 0.34 9.80 -11.30
N GLU A 143 0.22 8.49 -11.54
CA GLU A 143 -1.01 7.87 -12.09
C GLU A 143 -2.02 7.48 -11.01
N LEU A 144 -1.69 7.63 -9.72
CA LEU A 144 -2.59 7.33 -8.61
C LEU A 144 -3.58 8.49 -8.39
N ARG A 145 -4.43 8.74 -9.38
CA ARG A 145 -5.32 9.91 -9.46
C ARG A 145 -6.39 9.97 -8.36
N ALA A 146 -6.62 8.85 -7.67
CA ALA A 146 -7.54 8.75 -6.54
C ALA A 146 -6.84 8.80 -5.18
N LEU A 147 -5.50 8.90 -5.14
CA LEU A 147 -4.72 8.78 -3.91
C LEU A 147 -4.95 9.99 -3.00
N VAL A 148 -5.39 9.71 -1.78
CA VAL A 148 -5.71 10.69 -0.74
C VAL A 148 -4.73 10.60 0.41
N SER A 149 -4.26 9.39 0.74
CA SER A 149 -3.29 9.15 1.82
C SER A 149 -2.11 8.31 1.34
N LEU A 150 -0.91 8.83 1.55
CA LEU A 150 0.35 8.13 1.32
C LEU A 150 1.16 8.11 2.61
N GLU A 151 1.44 6.90 3.10
CA GLU A 151 2.18 6.70 4.34
C GLU A 151 3.47 5.91 4.08
N LEU A 152 4.59 6.58 4.24
CA LEU A 152 5.96 6.08 4.07
C LEU A 152 6.81 6.11 5.37
N PRO A 153 6.25 6.13 6.60
CA PRO A 153 7.07 6.35 7.77
C PRO A 153 8.04 5.20 8.03
N ARG A 154 9.16 5.47 8.71
CA ARG A 154 10.16 4.44 9.07
C ARG A 154 10.70 3.70 7.85
N ASN A 155 11.25 4.47 6.92
CA ASN A 155 11.96 3.97 5.74
C ASN A 155 13.36 4.60 5.67
N GLN A 156 14.04 4.52 4.52
CA GLN A 156 15.42 4.97 4.33
C GLN A 156 15.51 5.99 3.17
N LEU A 157 14.40 6.71 2.91
CA LEU A 157 14.31 7.65 1.81
C LEU A 157 15.02 8.96 2.17
N ARG A 158 15.82 9.48 1.23
CA ARG A 158 16.63 10.69 1.42
C ARG A 158 16.00 11.98 0.87
N ALA A 159 14.87 11.84 0.19
CA ALA A 159 14.10 12.94 -0.38
C ALA A 159 12.64 12.50 -0.51
N LEU A 160 11.73 13.47 -0.55
CA LEU A 160 10.33 13.21 -0.86
C LEU A 160 10.21 12.62 -2.28
N PRO A 161 9.23 11.75 -2.57
CA PRO A 161 9.03 11.23 -3.92
C PRO A 161 8.61 12.34 -4.88
N ALA A 162 9.25 12.44 -6.04
CA ALA A 162 8.85 13.39 -7.07
C ALA A 162 7.53 12.98 -7.76
N GLY A 163 6.71 13.96 -8.12
CA GLY A 163 5.49 13.74 -8.89
C GLY A 163 4.33 13.14 -8.08
N LEU A 164 4.19 13.55 -6.81
CA LEU A 164 3.03 13.22 -5.99
C LEU A 164 1.73 13.81 -6.60
N PRO A 165 0.60 13.10 -6.50
CA PRO A 165 -0.65 13.55 -7.12
C PRO A 165 -1.25 14.76 -6.39
N PRO A 166 -1.80 15.76 -7.11
CA PRO A 166 -2.29 17.01 -6.52
C PRO A 166 -3.49 16.83 -5.57
N GLN A 167 -4.22 15.71 -5.67
CA GLN A 167 -5.35 15.35 -4.81
C GLN A 167 -4.93 14.79 -3.44
N LEU A 168 -3.63 14.56 -3.21
CA LEU A 168 -3.13 13.99 -1.98
C LEU A 168 -3.46 14.91 -0.80
N GLN A 169 -4.08 14.36 0.24
CA GLN A 169 -4.50 15.10 1.43
C GLN A 169 -3.59 14.83 2.63
N LYS A 170 -2.99 13.65 2.69
CA LYS A 170 -2.06 13.25 3.74
C LYS A 170 -0.78 12.68 3.14
N LEU A 171 0.36 13.25 3.54
CA LEU A 171 1.68 12.70 3.33
C LEU A 171 2.34 12.47 4.68
N ASP A 172 2.54 11.20 5.04
CA ASP A 172 3.33 10.79 6.21
C ASP A 172 4.68 10.27 5.75
N PHE A 173 5.73 11.03 6.05
CA PHE A 173 7.12 10.75 5.68
C PHE A 173 8.03 10.66 6.91
N ARG A 174 7.46 10.45 8.10
CA ARG A 174 8.22 10.47 9.36
C ARG A 174 9.30 9.40 9.43
N TYR A 175 10.34 9.61 10.22
CA TYR A 175 11.40 8.59 10.42
C TYR A 175 12.01 8.13 9.08
N ASN A 176 12.42 9.09 8.27
CA ASN A 176 13.19 8.88 7.04
C ASN A 176 14.51 9.65 7.16
N ALA A 177 15.17 9.96 6.03
CA ALA A 177 16.44 10.67 5.99
C ALA A 177 16.40 11.86 5.02
N ALA A 178 15.23 12.50 4.85
CA ALA A 178 15.13 13.69 4.01
C ALA A 178 16.04 14.81 4.54
N THR A 179 16.83 15.42 3.66
CA THR A 179 17.75 16.50 4.03
C THR A 179 17.21 17.90 3.75
N SER A 180 16.22 17.98 2.86
CA SER A 180 15.63 19.24 2.43
C SER A 180 14.21 19.05 1.92
N VAL A 181 13.44 20.12 1.91
CA VAL A 181 12.13 20.19 1.25
C VAL A 181 12.18 21.28 0.19
N SER A 182 11.92 20.92 -1.06
CA SER A 182 11.95 21.83 -2.21
C SER A 182 10.56 22.21 -2.69
N ARG A 183 10.46 23.27 -3.49
CA ARG A 183 9.23 23.65 -4.19
C ARG A 183 8.76 22.57 -5.15
N ALA A 184 9.66 21.85 -5.80
CA ALA A 184 9.30 20.77 -6.71
C ALA A 184 8.57 19.62 -6.01
N ASP A 185 8.85 19.39 -4.72
CA ASP A 185 8.26 18.30 -3.94
C ASP A 185 6.77 18.54 -3.62
N LEU A 186 6.42 19.78 -3.30
CA LEU A 186 5.13 20.10 -2.65
C LEU A 186 4.25 21.08 -3.43
N SER A 187 4.80 21.87 -4.38
CA SER A 187 4.05 22.97 -5.03
C SER A 187 2.80 22.55 -5.79
N ALA A 188 2.68 21.28 -6.19
CA ALA A 188 1.50 20.75 -6.86
C ALA A 188 0.41 20.25 -5.89
N LEU A 189 0.67 20.13 -4.59
CA LEU A 189 -0.20 19.46 -3.62
C LEU A 189 -1.26 20.40 -3.04
N SER A 190 -2.16 20.88 -3.89
CA SER A 190 -3.19 21.85 -3.53
C SER A 190 -4.25 21.33 -2.55
N GLU A 191 -4.41 20.00 -2.45
CA GLU A 191 -5.34 19.36 -1.52
C GLU A 191 -4.69 18.92 -0.19
N LEU A 192 -3.38 19.12 -0.02
CA LEU A 192 -2.65 18.64 1.15
C LEU A 192 -3.12 19.34 2.42
N ARG A 193 -3.46 18.54 3.44
CA ARG A 193 -3.91 18.98 4.77
C ARG A 193 -2.93 18.60 5.85
N HIS A 194 -2.36 17.41 5.74
CA HIS A 194 -1.46 16.83 6.73
C HIS A 194 -0.11 16.51 6.08
N LEU A 195 0.93 17.19 6.55
CA LEU A 195 2.32 16.98 6.14
C LEU A 195 3.16 16.63 7.37
N LEU A 196 3.49 15.34 7.49
CA LEU A 196 4.21 14.80 8.63
C LEU A 196 5.65 14.44 8.22
N LEU A 197 6.61 15.26 8.64
CA LEU A 197 8.03 15.17 8.28
C LEU A 197 8.93 15.01 9.51
N GLU A 198 8.36 14.68 10.67
CA GLU A 198 9.09 14.48 11.92
C GLU A 198 10.19 13.41 11.79
N ASN A 199 11.27 13.55 12.56
CA ASN A 199 12.34 12.56 12.59
C ASN A 199 12.95 12.31 11.19
N ASN A 200 13.32 13.38 10.50
CA ASN A 200 14.14 13.32 9.29
C ASN A 200 15.52 13.96 9.59
N ASN A 201 16.18 14.54 8.58
CA ASN A 201 17.46 15.25 8.72
C ASN A 201 17.39 16.60 7.98
N ILE A 202 16.21 17.23 8.01
CA ILE A 202 15.89 18.41 7.20
C ILE A 202 16.63 19.63 7.77
N SER A 203 17.62 20.11 7.04
CA SER A 203 18.38 21.33 7.39
C SER A 203 17.99 22.55 6.56
N ALA A 204 17.22 22.37 5.49
CA ALA A 204 16.76 23.45 4.62
C ALA A 204 15.34 23.21 4.08
N VAL A 205 14.54 24.27 4.10
CA VAL A 205 13.24 24.32 3.39
C VAL A 205 13.34 25.48 2.40
N GLU A 206 13.15 25.18 1.12
CA GLU A 206 13.23 26.19 0.05
C GLU A 206 12.16 27.27 0.25
N THR A 207 12.50 28.52 -0.08
CA THR A 207 11.52 29.61 -0.17
C THR A 207 10.38 29.18 -1.08
N ASP A 208 9.14 29.42 -0.65
CA ASP A 208 7.92 29.04 -1.37
C ASP A 208 7.69 27.52 -1.54
N ALA A 209 8.41 26.65 -0.81
CA ALA A 209 8.19 25.20 -0.87
C ALA A 209 6.71 24.82 -0.60
N LEU A 210 6.06 25.55 0.31
CA LEU A 210 4.67 25.33 0.71
C LEU A 210 3.66 26.23 -0.03
N TYR A 211 4.08 27.08 -0.97
CA TYR A 211 3.22 28.09 -1.60
C TYR A 211 1.99 27.49 -2.30
N GLY A 212 2.11 26.30 -2.87
CA GLY A 212 1.00 25.58 -3.52
C GLY A 212 0.06 24.85 -2.57
N CYS A 213 0.43 24.69 -1.30
CA CYS A 213 -0.27 23.85 -0.32
C CYS A 213 -1.26 24.65 0.54
N GLY A 214 -2.18 25.39 -0.09
CA GLY A 214 -3.06 26.34 0.60
C GLY A 214 -4.10 25.73 1.56
N LYS A 215 -4.20 24.39 1.63
CA LYS A 215 -5.11 23.66 2.54
C LYS A 215 -4.42 23.03 3.74
N LEU A 216 -3.11 23.23 3.91
CA LEU A 216 -2.36 22.69 5.04
C LEU A 216 -2.96 23.19 6.36
N SER A 217 -3.33 22.24 7.21
CA SER A 217 -3.80 22.48 8.57
C SER A 217 -2.80 21.95 9.61
N ASP A 218 -2.09 20.87 9.27
CA ASP A 218 -1.20 20.19 10.18
C ASP A 218 0.15 19.95 9.50
N VAL A 219 1.17 20.64 9.98
CA VAL A 219 2.56 20.50 9.54
C VAL A 219 3.40 20.14 10.75
N ALA A 220 4.06 19.00 10.69
CA ALA A 220 4.93 18.51 11.75
C ALA A 220 6.34 18.31 11.16
N LEU A 221 7.32 18.95 11.80
CA LEU A 221 8.71 19.10 11.33
C LEU A 221 9.72 18.96 12.47
N GLU A 222 9.27 18.54 13.66
CA GLU A 222 10.10 18.36 14.83
C GLU A 222 11.14 17.23 14.66
N GLN A 223 12.24 17.32 15.42
CA GLN A 223 13.29 16.30 15.46
C GLN A 223 13.96 16.08 14.08
N ASN A 224 14.27 17.17 13.39
CA ASN A 224 15.02 17.23 12.12
C ASN A 224 16.44 17.78 12.28
#